data_AF-A0DZA5-F1
#
_entry.id   AF-A0DZA5-F1
#
_cell.length_a   1.000
_cell.length_b   1.000
_cell.length_c   1.000
_cell.angle_alpha   90.00
_cell.angle_beta   90.00
_cell.angle_gamma   90.00
#
_symmetry.space_group_name_H-M   'P 1'
#
loop_
_entity.id
_entity.type
_entity.pdbx_description
1 polymer ?
#
loop_
_entity_poly.entity_id
_entity_poly.type
_entity_poly.pdbx_seq_one_letter_code
_entity_poly.pdbx_strand_id
1 'polypeptide(L)'
;MNIYTLKFEESTLENSYQLHKFNIWQCPILIYTYVLSIIIVGSKLIYQLVIHDYMYLIHKVVILFIVILLCIFFKHFKKFPNLTLLLINFLLLSLETETNQNNTYYQGYLFGCNQMLAHAILFLGSDFLVGLGANVVLAVARAVITYVNEDYLTFQQYLYTILITFGVSGLLYQSELSQRRSYLYQTKDTTWEKILPFVICKPFLIFKFDKEAFSFQQIAINKSLTDSQEMCFDSVGDFLKECKYDKMTLQKYLFQKYEKFNTLINKIECEKLEIYYKKSRMKIKLLIYCADTIRFMIVIEAVDQAFIDLKYRYQNHLKEITQKYNNQLKKLAKLLHKKLKKCKMQMMSEVSISVLEFRILQSLQLTKLTRINMSQLFQKFYQIFHSNYKYKIYFISKQDYVIHTYKPELYYFIISIIRQSNRTSEISFIIDQNQEAQAPQLSLQGIEKLPVDHQFLYCQRILFEKHIQVLNSHFWIFKEVHSSFNQLYTFDNISNDQYNLLNQQF
;
A
#
# COMPACT_ATOMS: atom_id res chain seq x y z
N MET A 1 2.87 -18.23 -1.95
CA MET A 1 2.83 -19.55 -2.61
C MET A 1 4.25 -20.07 -2.62
N ASN A 2 4.46 -21.30 -2.17
CA ASN A 2 5.81 -21.87 -2.12
C ASN A 2 6.31 -22.16 -3.54
N ILE A 3 7.48 -21.62 -3.90
CA ILE A 3 8.05 -21.74 -5.25
C ILE A 3 8.36 -23.21 -5.61
N TYR A 4 8.74 -24.03 -4.63
CA TYR A 4 9.18 -25.41 -4.87
C TYR A 4 8.04 -26.42 -4.92
N THR A 5 7.04 -26.27 -4.04
CA THR A 5 5.91 -27.20 -3.98
C THR A 5 4.69 -26.72 -4.75
N LEU A 6 4.70 -25.45 -5.18
CA LEU A 6 3.58 -24.73 -5.78
C LEU A 6 2.33 -24.63 -4.88
N LYS A 7 2.38 -25.09 -3.63
CA LYS A 7 1.25 -25.02 -2.70
C LYS A 7 0.99 -23.60 -2.24
N PHE A 8 -0.28 -23.28 -2.03
CA PHE A 8 -0.67 -22.08 -1.32
C PHE A 8 -0.20 -22.16 0.14
N GLU A 9 0.23 -21.03 0.70
CA GLU A 9 0.67 -20.96 2.10
C GLU A 9 -0.52 -21.12 3.06
N GLU A 10 -1.69 -20.63 2.64
CA GLU A 10 -2.93 -20.76 3.40
C GLU A 10 -3.57 -22.13 3.11
N SER A 11 -3.64 -22.98 4.14
CA SER A 11 -4.12 -24.36 4.02
C SER A 11 -5.57 -24.46 3.55
N THR A 12 -6.38 -23.46 3.89
CA THR A 12 -7.78 -23.34 3.49
C THR A 12 -7.92 -23.13 1.99
N LEU A 13 -7.16 -22.19 1.42
CA LEU A 13 -7.10 -21.92 -0.01
C LEU A 13 -6.55 -23.12 -0.80
N GLU A 14 -5.54 -23.81 -0.24
CA GLU A 14 -5.04 -25.05 -0.84
C GLU A 14 -6.13 -26.12 -0.90
N ASN A 15 -6.85 -26.37 0.19
CA ASN A 15 -7.91 -27.36 0.21
C ASN A 15 -9.05 -27.04 -0.77
N SER A 16 -9.43 -25.77 -0.91
CA SER A 16 -10.46 -25.36 -1.87
C SER A 16 -9.99 -25.49 -3.31
N TYR A 17 -8.72 -25.17 -3.60
CA TYR A 17 -8.10 -25.41 -4.89
C TYR A 17 -8.07 -26.90 -5.24
N GLN A 18 -7.66 -27.76 -4.30
CA GLN A 18 -7.59 -29.21 -4.51
C GLN A 18 -8.97 -29.81 -4.84
N LEU A 19 -10.02 -29.38 -4.14
CA LEU A 19 -11.39 -29.78 -4.47
C LEU A 19 -11.84 -29.29 -5.85
N HIS A 20 -11.49 -28.05 -6.22
CA HIS A 20 -11.79 -27.49 -7.53
C HIS A 20 -11.07 -28.25 -8.65
N LYS A 21 -9.77 -28.51 -8.49
CA LYS A 21 -8.95 -29.29 -9.42
C LYS A 21 -9.48 -30.71 -9.57
N PHE A 22 -9.85 -31.35 -8.46
CA PHE A 22 -10.47 -32.67 -8.45
C PHE A 22 -11.72 -32.71 -9.33
N ASN A 23 -12.65 -31.77 -9.14
CA ASN A 23 -13.92 -31.76 -9.85
C ASN A 23 -13.78 -31.43 -11.34
N ILE A 24 -12.89 -30.50 -11.70
CA ILE A 24 -12.78 -30.01 -13.09
C ILE A 24 -11.83 -30.85 -13.94
N TRP A 25 -10.71 -31.32 -13.38
CA TRP A 25 -9.65 -31.97 -14.14
C TRP A 25 -9.50 -33.45 -13.78
N GLN A 26 -9.25 -33.75 -12.51
CA GLN A 26 -8.82 -35.10 -12.11
C GLN A 26 -9.94 -36.14 -12.26
N CYS A 27 -11.15 -35.80 -11.84
CA CYS A 27 -12.30 -36.69 -11.89
C CYS A 27 -12.69 -37.03 -13.35
N PRO A 28 -12.81 -36.06 -14.28
CA PRO A 28 -13.01 -36.38 -15.70
C PRO A 28 -11.90 -37.25 -16.28
N ILE A 29 -10.63 -36.91 -16.04
CA ILE A 29 -9.49 -37.71 -16.54
C ILE A 29 -9.58 -39.15 -16.02
N LEU A 30 -9.88 -39.35 -14.74
CA LEU A 30 -10.05 -40.67 -14.15
C LEU A 30 -11.22 -41.43 -14.78
N ILE A 31 -12.39 -40.80 -14.93
CA ILE A 31 -13.56 -41.45 -15.54
C ILE A 31 -13.26 -41.87 -16.98
N TYR A 32 -12.69 -40.99 -17.79
CA TYR A 32 -12.35 -41.31 -19.18
C TYR A 32 -11.30 -42.41 -19.28
N THR A 33 -10.24 -42.33 -18.47
CA THR A 33 -9.19 -43.37 -18.46
C THR A 33 -9.74 -44.72 -18.01
N TYR A 34 -10.65 -44.77 -17.04
CA TYR A 34 -11.31 -46.02 -16.65
C TYR A 34 -12.18 -46.60 -17.75
N VAL A 35 -13.08 -45.80 -18.33
CA VAL A 35 -13.99 -46.27 -19.39
C VAL A 35 -13.18 -46.78 -20.58
N LEU A 36 -12.17 -46.04 -21.01
CA LEU A 36 -11.30 -46.45 -22.11
C LEU A 36 -10.47 -47.69 -21.76
N SER A 37 -9.96 -47.79 -20.53
CA SER A 37 -9.20 -48.98 -20.08
C SER A 37 -10.08 -50.23 -20.09
N ILE A 38 -11.33 -50.14 -19.63
CA ILE A 38 -12.29 -51.26 -19.67
C ILE A 38 -12.57 -51.67 -21.12
N ILE A 39 -12.77 -50.71 -22.03
CA ILE A 39 -13.01 -51.00 -23.46
C ILE A 39 -11.78 -51.68 -24.08
N ILE A 40 -10.58 -51.18 -23.82
CA ILE A 40 -9.33 -51.71 -24.39
C ILE A 40 -9.02 -53.10 -23.84
N VAL A 41 -9.11 -53.30 -22.52
CA VAL A 41 -8.86 -54.61 -21.91
C VAL A 41 -9.95 -55.60 -22.30
N GLY A 42 -11.21 -55.16 -22.37
CA GLY A 42 -12.34 -55.96 -22.82
C GLY A 42 -12.20 -56.44 -24.27
N SER A 43 -11.79 -55.57 -25.19
CA SER A 43 -11.56 -55.97 -26.59
C SER A 43 -10.39 -56.95 -26.72
N LYS A 44 -9.30 -56.76 -25.96
CA LYS A 44 -8.18 -57.71 -25.90
C LYS A 44 -8.58 -59.07 -25.31
N LEU A 45 -9.44 -59.08 -24.30
CA LEU A 45 -9.99 -60.33 -23.73
C LEU A 45 -10.80 -61.12 -24.75
N ILE A 46 -11.70 -60.44 -25.48
CA ILE A 46 -12.49 -61.08 -26.55
C ILE A 46 -11.57 -61.67 -27.61
N TYR A 47 -10.56 -60.91 -28.05
CA TYR A 47 -9.58 -61.37 -29.03
C TYR A 47 -8.80 -62.61 -28.58
N GLN A 48 -8.32 -62.63 -27.34
CA GLN A 48 -7.59 -63.77 -26.78
C GLN A 48 -8.48 -65.00 -26.57
N LEU A 49 -9.75 -64.80 -26.24
CA LEU A 49 -10.75 -65.86 -26.14
C LEU A 49 -11.01 -66.51 -27.51
N VAL A 50 -11.01 -65.73 -28.58
CA VAL A 50 -11.12 -66.24 -29.97
C VAL A 50 -9.88 -67.06 -30.36
N ILE A 51 -8.68 -66.62 -29.96
CA ILE A 51 -7.41 -67.27 -30.34
C ILE A 51 -7.05 -68.46 -29.44
N HIS A 52 -7.79 -68.69 -28.35
CA HIS A 52 -7.57 -69.78 -27.39
C HIS A 52 -6.21 -69.71 -26.66
N ASP A 53 -5.70 -68.50 -26.41
CA ASP A 53 -4.46 -68.30 -25.66
C ASP A 53 -4.74 -68.06 -24.16
N TYR A 54 -4.81 -69.15 -23.40
CA TYR A 54 -5.26 -69.15 -22.02
C TYR A 54 -4.30 -68.43 -21.05
N MET A 55 -2.98 -68.42 -21.30
CA MET A 55 -2.02 -67.77 -20.41
C MET A 55 -2.17 -66.25 -20.45
N TYR A 56 -2.27 -65.69 -21.66
CA TYR A 56 -2.50 -64.26 -21.82
C TYR A 56 -3.92 -63.85 -21.39
N LEU A 57 -4.91 -64.73 -21.59
CA LEU A 57 -6.29 -64.50 -21.11
C LEU A 57 -6.33 -64.33 -19.59
N ILE A 58 -5.70 -65.23 -18.82
CA ILE A 58 -5.62 -65.13 -17.36
C ILE A 58 -4.99 -63.80 -16.95
N HIS A 59 -3.89 -63.41 -17.61
CA HIS A 59 -3.23 -62.13 -17.34
C HIS A 59 -4.15 -60.92 -17.57
N LYS A 60 -4.92 -60.89 -18.68
CA LYS A 60 -5.87 -59.81 -18.95
C LYS A 60 -7.05 -59.79 -17.98
N VAL A 61 -7.50 -60.95 -17.50
CA VAL A 61 -8.53 -61.02 -16.44
C VAL A 61 -7.99 -60.41 -15.14
N VAL A 62 -6.73 -60.67 -14.77
CA VAL A 62 -6.10 -60.04 -13.60
C VAL A 62 -6.00 -58.52 -13.76
N ILE A 63 -5.58 -58.03 -14.91
CA ILE A 63 -5.54 -56.58 -15.19
C ILE A 63 -6.94 -55.96 -15.09
N LEU A 64 -7.95 -56.59 -15.69
CA LEU A 64 -9.33 -56.11 -15.61
C LEU A 64 -9.82 -56.05 -14.15
N PHE A 65 -9.50 -57.08 -13.36
CA PHE A 65 -9.83 -57.12 -11.94
C PHE A 65 -9.16 -55.98 -11.17
N ILE A 66 -7.87 -55.70 -11.44
CA ILE A 66 -7.17 -54.56 -10.83
C ILE A 66 -7.82 -53.22 -11.23
N VAL A 67 -8.20 -53.05 -12.50
CA VAL A 67 -8.90 -51.83 -12.97
C VAL A 67 -10.25 -51.66 -12.26
N ILE A 68 -11.01 -52.74 -12.07
CA ILE A 68 -12.27 -52.71 -11.32
C ILE A 68 -12.03 -52.35 -9.84
N LEU A 69 -11.01 -52.95 -9.21
CA LEU A 69 -10.63 -52.61 -7.83
C LEU A 69 -10.23 -51.15 -7.69
N LEU A 70 -9.46 -50.61 -8.63
CA LEU A 70 -9.08 -49.18 -8.65
C LEU A 70 -10.30 -48.28 -8.82
N CYS A 71 -11.29 -48.68 -9.62
CA CYS A 71 -12.55 -47.96 -9.77
C CYS A 71 -13.37 -47.95 -8.46
N ILE A 72 -13.48 -49.10 -7.78
CA ILE A 72 -14.13 -49.20 -6.46
C ILE A 72 -13.38 -48.36 -5.42
N PHE A 73 -12.05 -48.42 -5.44
CA PHE A 73 -11.19 -47.63 -4.57
C PHE A 73 -11.41 -46.13 -4.81
N PHE A 74 -11.45 -45.68 -6.06
CA PHE A 74 -11.75 -44.29 -6.41
C PHE A 74 -13.13 -43.84 -5.91
N LYS A 75 -14.15 -44.70 -6.05
CA LYS A 75 -15.51 -44.40 -5.59
C LYS A 75 -15.59 -44.21 -4.07
N HIS A 76 -14.87 -45.04 -3.30
CA HIS A 76 -14.84 -44.97 -1.83
C HIS A 76 -13.86 -43.94 -1.27
N PHE A 77 -12.70 -43.75 -1.92
CA PHE A 77 -11.60 -42.92 -1.44
C PHE A 77 -11.36 -41.70 -2.33
N LYS A 78 -12.42 -40.90 -2.54
CA LYS A 78 -12.37 -39.63 -3.30
C LYS A 78 -11.33 -38.61 -2.78
N LYS A 79 -10.81 -38.82 -1.57
CA LYS A 79 -9.77 -37.98 -0.95
C LYS A 79 -8.36 -38.20 -1.53
N PHE A 80 -8.13 -39.29 -2.28
CA PHE A 80 -6.79 -39.64 -2.78
C PHE A 80 -6.73 -39.79 -4.32
N PRO A 81 -7.20 -38.81 -5.11
CA PRO A 81 -7.24 -38.91 -6.57
C PRO A 81 -5.83 -39.04 -7.18
N ASN A 82 -4.83 -38.38 -6.61
CA ASN A 82 -3.44 -38.46 -7.08
C ASN A 82 -2.85 -39.87 -6.94
N LEU A 83 -3.17 -40.59 -5.87
CA LEU A 83 -2.72 -41.97 -5.67
C LEU A 83 -3.35 -42.88 -6.73
N THR A 84 -4.64 -42.70 -6.98
CA THR A 84 -5.36 -43.45 -8.03
C THR A 84 -4.78 -43.19 -9.42
N LEU A 85 -4.51 -41.92 -9.77
CA LEU A 85 -3.86 -41.55 -11.02
C LEU A 85 -2.47 -42.21 -11.16
N LEU A 86 -1.68 -42.21 -10.08
CA LEU A 86 -0.36 -42.85 -10.04
C LEU A 86 -0.46 -44.37 -10.28
N LEU A 87 -1.39 -45.05 -9.61
CA LEU A 87 -1.59 -46.49 -9.76
C LEU A 87 -2.04 -46.87 -11.17
N ILE A 88 -2.94 -46.07 -11.78
CA ILE A 88 -3.31 -46.25 -13.19
C ILE A 88 -2.09 -46.06 -14.09
N ASN A 89 -1.24 -45.08 -13.79
CA ASN A 89 -0.02 -44.83 -14.55
C ASN A 89 0.93 -46.05 -14.51
N PHE A 90 1.09 -46.69 -13.35
CA PHE A 90 1.87 -47.92 -13.24
C PHE A 90 1.20 -49.13 -13.88
N LEU A 91 -0.13 -49.20 -13.87
CA LEU A 91 -0.86 -50.24 -14.59
C LEU A 91 -0.66 -50.11 -16.11
N LEU A 92 -0.70 -48.89 -16.65
CA LEU A 92 -0.40 -48.64 -18.07
C LEU A 92 1.04 -49.02 -18.43
N LEU A 93 1.99 -48.79 -17.52
CA LEU A 93 3.37 -49.23 -17.69
C LEU A 93 3.48 -50.75 -17.90
N SER A 94 2.73 -51.53 -17.11
CA SER A 94 2.73 -53.00 -17.24
C SER A 94 2.18 -53.48 -18.60
N LEU A 95 1.27 -52.71 -19.20
CA LEU A 95 0.75 -52.99 -20.53
C LEU A 95 1.77 -52.67 -21.64
N GLU A 96 2.78 -51.81 -21.40
CA GLU A 96 3.85 -51.54 -22.38
C GLU A 96 4.77 -52.75 -22.58
N THR A 97 5.02 -53.52 -21.51
CA THR A 97 5.98 -54.64 -21.56
C THR A 97 5.50 -55.85 -22.38
N GLU A 98 4.20 -55.97 -22.63
CA GLU A 98 3.62 -57.17 -23.28
C GLU A 98 3.58 -57.11 -24.81
N THR A 99 3.72 -55.93 -25.42
CA THR A 99 3.47 -55.75 -26.86
C THR A 99 4.68 -56.00 -27.77
N ASN A 100 5.84 -56.33 -27.22
CA ASN A 100 7.11 -56.23 -27.98
C ASN A 100 7.48 -57.45 -28.84
N GLN A 101 6.85 -58.62 -28.67
CA GLN A 101 7.36 -59.83 -29.33
C GLN A 101 6.82 -60.09 -30.75
N ASN A 102 5.63 -59.56 -31.12
CA ASN A 102 4.98 -59.86 -32.41
C ASN A 102 4.62 -58.62 -33.26
N ASN A 103 4.95 -57.41 -32.79
CA ASN A 103 4.60 -56.18 -33.49
C ASN A 103 5.65 -55.85 -34.57
N THR A 104 5.18 -55.37 -35.72
CA THR A 104 6.08 -54.72 -36.68
C THR A 104 6.66 -53.43 -36.09
N TYR A 105 7.84 -53.00 -36.56
CA TYR A 105 8.51 -51.77 -36.13
C TYR A 105 7.56 -50.56 -36.06
N TYR A 106 6.73 -50.36 -37.10
CA TYR A 106 5.79 -49.24 -37.17
C TYR A 106 4.63 -49.36 -36.17
N GLN A 107 4.15 -50.57 -35.89
CA GLN A 107 3.12 -50.81 -34.87
C GLN A 107 3.67 -50.54 -33.46
N GLY A 108 4.90 -50.95 -33.18
CA GLY A 108 5.59 -50.65 -31.92
C GLY A 108 5.77 -49.13 -31.71
N TYR A 109 6.23 -48.42 -32.74
CA TYR A 109 6.37 -46.96 -32.69
C TYR A 109 5.04 -46.25 -32.40
N LEU A 110 3.98 -46.59 -33.15
CA LEU A 110 2.67 -45.97 -32.96
C LEU A 110 2.10 -46.26 -31.56
N PHE A 111 2.28 -47.48 -31.07
CA PHE A 111 1.87 -47.88 -29.74
C PHE A 111 2.60 -47.07 -28.65
N GLY A 112 3.93 -46.97 -28.74
CA GLY A 112 4.73 -46.19 -27.80
C GLY A 112 4.36 -44.70 -27.76
N CYS A 113 4.11 -44.10 -28.93
CA CYS A 113 3.61 -42.72 -29.03
C CYS A 113 2.28 -42.53 -28.28
N ASN A 114 1.31 -43.43 -28.51
CA ASN A 114 0.00 -43.35 -27.88
C ASN A 114 0.07 -43.57 -26.36
N GLN A 115 0.92 -44.49 -25.90
CA GLN A 115 1.13 -44.70 -24.47
C GLN A 115 1.79 -43.50 -23.81
N MET A 116 2.83 -42.94 -24.42
CA MET A 116 3.47 -41.71 -23.91
C MET A 116 2.47 -40.56 -23.78
N LEU A 117 1.55 -40.42 -24.73
CA LEU A 117 0.48 -39.43 -24.66
C LEU A 117 -0.50 -39.72 -23.51
N ALA A 118 -0.87 -40.99 -23.28
CA ALA A 118 -1.71 -41.38 -22.14
C ALA A 118 -1.03 -41.08 -20.79
N HIS A 119 0.25 -41.41 -20.65
CA HIS A 119 1.06 -41.07 -19.48
C HIS A 119 1.13 -39.55 -19.26
N ALA A 120 1.32 -38.76 -20.33
CA ALA A 120 1.34 -37.30 -20.26
C ALA A 120 0.01 -36.71 -19.76
N ILE A 121 -1.14 -37.24 -20.23
CA ILE A 121 -2.47 -36.83 -19.75
C ILE A 121 -2.61 -37.12 -18.24
N LEU A 122 -2.16 -38.29 -17.79
CA LEU A 122 -2.21 -38.66 -16.37
C LEU A 122 -1.31 -37.77 -15.51
N PHE A 123 -0.12 -37.41 -15.99
CA PHE A 123 0.76 -36.46 -15.29
C PHE A 123 0.12 -35.08 -15.15
N LEU A 124 -0.43 -34.54 -16.24
CA LEU A 124 -1.09 -33.23 -16.23
C LEU A 124 -2.33 -33.20 -15.33
N GLY A 125 -3.00 -34.34 -15.16
CA GLY A 125 -4.11 -34.50 -14.22
C GLY A 125 -3.69 -34.62 -12.75
N SER A 126 -2.42 -34.92 -12.47
CA SER A 126 -1.93 -35.12 -11.10
C SER A 126 -1.41 -33.82 -10.46
N ASP A 127 -1.19 -33.82 -9.15
CA ASP A 127 -0.44 -32.75 -8.49
C ASP A 127 1.03 -32.75 -8.89
N PHE A 128 1.62 -31.55 -8.96
CA PHE A 128 2.99 -31.35 -9.46
C PHE A 128 4.02 -32.33 -8.88
N LEU A 129 4.07 -32.50 -7.55
CA LEU A 129 5.03 -33.41 -6.91
C LEU A 129 4.80 -34.88 -7.29
N VAL A 130 3.54 -35.28 -7.42
CA VAL A 130 3.18 -36.66 -7.80
C VAL A 130 3.48 -36.89 -9.28
N GLY A 131 3.13 -35.94 -10.14
CA GLY A 131 3.41 -35.99 -11.57
C GLY A 131 4.92 -36.00 -11.86
N LEU A 132 5.69 -35.18 -11.15
CA LEU A 132 7.15 -35.15 -11.27
C LEU A 132 7.75 -36.49 -10.84
N GLY A 133 7.34 -37.01 -9.67
CA GLY A 133 7.78 -38.32 -9.20
C GLY A 133 7.43 -39.44 -10.19
N ALA A 134 6.20 -39.44 -10.70
CA ALA A 134 5.74 -40.43 -11.68
C ALA A 134 6.53 -40.36 -12.99
N ASN A 135 6.83 -39.15 -13.48
CA ASN A 135 7.62 -38.93 -14.70
C ASN A 135 9.05 -39.51 -14.56
N VAL A 136 9.71 -39.25 -13.42
CA VAL A 136 11.04 -39.80 -13.14
C VAL A 136 11.00 -41.32 -13.04
N VAL A 137 10.02 -41.88 -12.31
CA VAL A 137 9.89 -43.34 -12.19
C VAL A 137 9.62 -44.00 -13.53
N LEU A 138 8.79 -43.40 -14.39
CA LEU A 138 8.51 -43.92 -15.73
C LEU A 138 9.72 -43.84 -16.66
N ALA A 139 10.51 -42.76 -16.59
CA ALA A 139 11.75 -42.65 -17.34
C ALA A 139 12.75 -43.75 -16.95
N VAL A 140 12.92 -44.00 -15.65
CA VAL A 140 13.79 -45.07 -15.13
C VAL A 140 13.25 -46.44 -15.54
N ALA A 141 11.95 -46.70 -15.35
CA ALA A 141 11.36 -47.99 -15.66
C ALA A 141 11.47 -48.31 -17.16
N ARG A 142 11.22 -47.32 -18.04
CA ARG A 142 11.38 -47.50 -19.48
C ARG A 142 12.83 -47.75 -19.88
N ALA A 143 13.80 -47.04 -19.29
CA ALA A 143 15.21 -47.31 -19.54
C ALA A 143 15.59 -48.74 -19.12
N VAL A 144 15.08 -49.23 -17.98
CA VAL A 144 15.28 -50.62 -17.54
C VAL A 144 14.62 -51.61 -18.50
N ILE A 145 13.38 -51.37 -18.90
CA ILE A 145 12.64 -52.24 -19.84
C ILE A 145 13.36 -52.31 -21.19
N THR A 146 13.84 -51.19 -21.72
CA THR A 146 14.59 -51.17 -22.99
C THR A 146 15.93 -51.89 -22.84
N TYR A 147 16.65 -51.69 -21.73
CA TYR A 147 17.91 -52.39 -21.47
C TYR A 147 17.73 -53.91 -21.40
N VAL A 148 16.65 -54.39 -20.77
CA VAL A 148 16.35 -55.84 -20.67
C VAL A 148 15.98 -56.45 -22.04
N ASN A 149 15.41 -55.66 -22.96
CA ASN A 149 14.91 -56.17 -24.25
C ASN A 149 15.90 -56.01 -25.43
N GLU A 150 16.76 -54.98 -25.42
CA GLU A 150 17.69 -54.70 -26.52
C GLU A 150 19.18 -54.86 -26.13
N ASP A 151 19.47 -55.33 -24.92
CA ASP A 151 20.81 -55.56 -24.32
C ASP A 151 21.76 -54.34 -24.26
N TYR A 152 21.48 -53.24 -24.96
CA TYR A 152 22.23 -51.99 -24.87
C TYR A 152 21.38 -50.76 -25.19
N LEU A 153 21.63 -49.66 -24.47
CA LEU A 153 21.10 -48.33 -24.76
C LEU A 153 22.26 -47.43 -25.18
N THR A 154 22.11 -46.73 -26.29
CA THR A 154 23.10 -45.75 -26.75
C THR A 154 23.14 -44.53 -25.83
N PHE A 155 24.31 -43.90 -25.71
CA PHE A 155 24.46 -42.66 -24.92
C PHE A 155 23.47 -41.57 -25.35
N GLN A 156 23.19 -41.47 -26.66
CA GLN A 156 22.24 -40.51 -27.21
C GLN A 156 20.81 -40.73 -26.67
N GLN A 157 20.37 -41.98 -26.50
CA GLN A 157 19.06 -42.30 -25.93
C GLN A 157 18.96 -41.93 -24.45
N TYR A 158 20.02 -42.15 -23.67
CA TYR A 158 20.08 -41.67 -22.27
C TYR A 158 19.97 -40.15 -22.20
N LEU A 159 20.73 -39.44 -23.04
CA LEU A 159 20.71 -37.99 -23.08
C LEU A 159 19.33 -37.45 -23.47
N TYR A 160 18.67 -38.03 -24.48
CA TYR A 160 17.30 -37.65 -24.83
C TYR A 160 16.30 -37.95 -23.72
N THR A 161 16.42 -39.10 -23.05
CA THR A 161 15.54 -39.46 -21.92
C THR A 161 15.66 -38.43 -20.81
N ILE A 162 16.88 -38.01 -20.46
CA ILE A 162 17.13 -36.97 -19.46
C ILE A 162 16.53 -35.63 -19.90
N LEU A 163 16.82 -35.17 -21.12
CA LEU A 163 16.31 -33.90 -21.64
C LEU A 163 14.79 -33.86 -21.68
N ILE A 164 14.15 -34.92 -22.17
CA ILE A 164 12.68 -35.03 -22.24
C ILE A 164 12.10 -35.05 -20.83
N THR A 165 12.70 -35.78 -19.89
CA THR A 165 12.23 -35.83 -18.50
C THR A 165 12.26 -34.44 -17.84
N PHE A 166 13.33 -33.67 -18.06
CA PHE A 166 13.41 -32.28 -17.60
C PHE A 166 12.40 -31.37 -18.32
N GLY A 167 12.26 -31.51 -19.63
CA GLY A 167 11.29 -30.74 -20.43
C GLY A 167 9.84 -30.96 -19.98
N VAL A 168 9.44 -32.22 -19.80
CA VAL A 168 8.11 -32.59 -19.27
C VAL A 168 7.93 -32.06 -17.85
N SER A 169 8.94 -32.17 -16.98
CA SER A 169 8.89 -31.61 -15.61
C SER A 169 8.70 -30.08 -15.62
N GLY A 170 9.37 -29.38 -16.53
CA GLY A 170 9.18 -27.93 -16.73
C GLY A 170 7.79 -27.56 -17.22
N LEU A 171 7.22 -28.34 -18.15
CA LEU A 171 5.84 -28.17 -18.61
C LEU A 171 4.83 -28.43 -17.48
N LEU A 172 5.04 -29.46 -16.67
CA LEU A 172 4.20 -29.74 -15.50
C LEU A 172 4.23 -28.59 -14.49
N TYR A 173 5.42 -28.05 -14.21
CA TYR A 173 5.58 -26.89 -13.33
C TYR A 173 4.81 -25.67 -13.86
N GLN A 174 4.98 -25.33 -15.13
CA GLN A 174 4.34 -24.17 -15.74
C GLN A 174 2.82 -24.33 -15.84
N SER A 175 2.33 -25.54 -16.14
CA SER A 175 0.91 -25.87 -16.19
C SER A 175 0.26 -25.69 -14.82
N GLU A 176 0.83 -26.30 -13.78
CA GLU A 176 0.31 -26.22 -12.41
C GLU A 176 0.33 -24.77 -11.89
N LEU A 177 1.42 -24.04 -12.14
CA LEU A 177 1.53 -22.62 -11.81
C LEU A 177 0.41 -21.79 -12.46
N SER A 178 0.12 -22.05 -13.73
CA SER A 178 -0.91 -21.34 -14.49
C SER A 178 -2.32 -21.67 -13.97
N GLN A 179 -2.60 -22.93 -13.68
CA GLN A 179 -3.88 -23.36 -13.10
C GLN A 179 -4.13 -22.71 -11.73
N ARG A 180 -3.11 -22.67 -10.87
CA ARG A 180 -3.19 -22.04 -9.55
C ARG A 180 -3.41 -20.54 -9.63
N ARG A 181 -2.72 -19.85 -10.55
CA ARG A 181 -2.95 -18.42 -10.81
C ARG A 181 -4.36 -18.15 -11.33
N SER A 182 -4.84 -18.96 -12.27
CA SER A 182 -6.20 -18.85 -12.81
C SER A 182 -7.25 -19.00 -11.71
N TYR A 183 -7.10 -20.01 -10.85
CA TYR A 183 -7.97 -20.20 -9.69
C TYR A 183 -7.94 -19.00 -8.73
N LEU A 184 -6.76 -18.42 -8.48
CA LEU A 184 -6.61 -17.26 -7.63
C LEU A 184 -7.25 -16.00 -8.23
N TYR A 185 -7.25 -15.83 -9.55
CA TYR A 185 -7.99 -14.75 -10.21
C TYR A 185 -9.49 -14.97 -10.12
N GLN A 186 -9.97 -16.17 -10.41
CA GLN A 186 -11.40 -16.50 -10.31
C GLN A 186 -11.94 -16.29 -8.89
N THR A 187 -11.19 -16.68 -7.87
CA THR A 187 -11.57 -16.43 -6.46
C THR A 187 -11.56 -14.94 -6.11
N LYS A 188 -10.60 -14.17 -6.62
CA LYS A 188 -10.59 -12.70 -6.47
C LYS A 188 -11.79 -12.05 -7.14
N ASP A 189 -12.09 -12.41 -8.37
CA ASP A 189 -13.19 -11.83 -9.14
C ASP A 189 -14.54 -12.14 -8.50
N THR A 190 -14.80 -13.41 -8.16
CA THR A 190 -16.04 -13.81 -7.47
C THR A 190 -16.19 -13.15 -6.10
N THR A 191 -15.09 -12.88 -5.40
CA THR A 191 -15.12 -12.14 -4.12
C THR A 191 -15.41 -10.67 -4.36
N TRP A 192 -14.80 -10.06 -5.37
CA TRP A 192 -15.07 -8.69 -5.77
C TRP A 192 -16.50 -8.49 -6.20
N GLU A 193 -17.07 -9.36 -7.02
CA GLU A 193 -18.48 -9.30 -7.44
C GLU A 193 -19.44 -9.25 -6.25
N LYS A 194 -19.16 -10.01 -5.19
CA LYS A 194 -19.96 -10.01 -3.96
C LYS A 194 -19.74 -8.77 -3.10
N ILE A 195 -18.54 -8.21 -3.12
CA ILE A 195 -18.17 -7.03 -2.31
C ILE A 195 -18.64 -5.74 -2.97
N LEU A 196 -18.59 -5.67 -4.30
CA LEU A 196 -18.86 -4.49 -5.12
C LEU A 196 -20.14 -3.74 -4.71
N PRO A 197 -21.29 -4.39 -4.45
CA PRO A 197 -22.52 -3.70 -4.04
C PRO A 197 -22.39 -2.90 -2.73
N PHE A 198 -21.43 -3.25 -1.86
CA PHE A 198 -21.16 -2.52 -0.62
C PHE A 198 -20.25 -1.32 -0.82
N VAL A 199 -19.53 -1.25 -1.95
CA VAL A 199 -18.41 -0.34 -2.19
C VAL A 199 -18.79 0.83 -3.10
N ILE A 200 -19.64 0.59 -4.11
CA ILE A 200 -19.83 1.50 -5.27
C ILE A 200 -20.22 2.93 -4.89
N CYS A 201 -20.84 3.17 -3.73
CA CYS A 201 -21.31 4.51 -3.34
C CYS A 201 -21.06 4.90 -1.87
N LYS A 202 -20.22 4.16 -1.13
CA LYS A 202 -20.02 4.40 0.32
C LYS A 202 -18.54 4.63 0.65
N PRO A 203 -18.22 5.44 1.67
CA PRO A 203 -16.85 5.57 2.12
C PRO A 203 -16.42 4.26 2.76
N PHE A 204 -15.24 3.78 2.38
CA PHE A 204 -14.75 2.50 2.85
C PHE A 204 -13.25 2.48 3.10
N LEU A 205 -12.86 1.54 3.96
CA LEU A 205 -11.48 1.25 4.30
C LEU A 205 -11.21 -0.24 4.20
N ILE A 206 -10.21 -0.63 3.42
CA ILE A 206 -9.75 -2.02 3.27
C ILE A 206 -8.35 -2.15 3.85
N PHE A 207 -8.14 -3.15 4.70
CA PHE A 207 -6.87 -3.42 5.34
C PHE A 207 -6.70 -4.92 5.61
N LYS A 208 -5.45 -5.36 5.77
CA LYS A 208 -5.08 -6.73 6.11
C LYS A 208 -4.29 -6.76 7.40
N PHE A 209 -4.28 -7.92 8.07
CA PHE A 209 -3.40 -8.15 9.19
C PHE A 209 -2.08 -8.73 8.69
N ASP A 210 -0.97 -8.05 8.98
CA ASP A 210 0.37 -8.58 8.75
C ASP A 210 0.83 -9.33 10.00
N LYS A 211 1.08 -10.64 9.83
CA LYS A 211 1.54 -11.51 10.92
C LYS A 211 2.98 -11.21 11.34
N GLU A 212 3.83 -10.81 10.40
CA GLU A 212 5.26 -10.59 10.66
C GLU A 212 5.45 -9.29 11.46
N ALA A 213 4.81 -8.22 11.01
CA ALA A 213 4.84 -6.92 11.68
C ALA A 213 3.81 -6.78 12.81
N PHE A 214 3.00 -7.82 13.06
CA PHE A 214 1.90 -7.86 14.03
C PHE A 214 1.01 -6.59 14.00
N SER A 215 0.69 -6.12 12.79
CA SER A 215 0.03 -4.83 12.58
C SER A 215 -0.97 -4.85 11.43
N PHE A 216 -1.94 -3.94 11.47
CA PHE A 216 -2.91 -3.78 10.38
C PHE A 216 -2.33 -2.85 9.31
N GLN A 217 -2.23 -3.35 8.09
CA GLN A 217 -1.74 -2.62 6.92
C GLN A 217 -2.90 -2.19 6.02
N GLN A 218 -2.92 -0.91 5.66
CA GLN A 218 -3.89 -0.37 4.72
C GLN A 218 -3.65 -0.93 3.32
N ILE A 219 -4.73 -1.36 2.66
CA ILE A 219 -4.71 -1.77 1.25
C ILE A 219 -5.31 -0.67 0.39
N ALA A 220 -6.52 -0.20 0.74
CA ALA A 220 -7.25 0.78 -0.05
C ALA A 220 -8.15 1.63 0.84
N ILE A 221 -8.38 2.87 0.42
CA ILE A 221 -9.30 3.78 1.09
C ILE A 221 -10.08 4.55 0.04
N ASN A 222 -11.39 4.65 0.22
CA ASN A 222 -12.21 5.58 -0.53
C ASN A 222 -12.72 6.68 0.39
N LYS A 223 -12.19 7.88 0.19
CA LYS A 223 -12.55 9.10 0.90
C LYS A 223 -13.65 9.91 0.17
N SER A 224 -14.29 9.37 -0.87
CA SER A 224 -15.19 10.13 -1.77
C SER A 224 -16.46 10.69 -1.13
N LEU A 225 -16.70 10.49 0.17
CA LEU A 225 -17.79 11.11 0.94
C LEU A 225 -17.28 12.00 2.10
N THR A 226 -15.97 12.29 2.13
CA THR A 226 -15.30 13.08 3.19
C THR A 226 -14.66 14.36 2.63
N ASP A 227 -15.39 15.07 1.77
CA ASP A 227 -15.09 16.49 1.52
C ASP A 227 -15.38 17.36 2.76
N SER A 228 -16.12 16.82 3.74
CA SER A 228 -16.03 17.28 5.12
C SER A 228 -14.78 16.64 5.77
N GLN A 229 -13.92 17.48 6.33
CA GLN A 229 -12.62 17.16 6.97
C GLN A 229 -12.68 16.19 8.19
N GLU A 230 -13.70 15.35 8.30
CA GLU A 230 -14.12 14.70 9.55
C GLU A 230 -13.57 13.28 9.72
N MET A 231 -13.04 12.68 8.66
CA MET A 231 -12.27 11.43 8.70
C MET A 231 -10.84 11.65 8.22
N CYS A 232 -10.17 12.67 8.74
CA CYS A 232 -8.71 12.72 8.74
C CYS A 232 -8.20 11.80 9.85
N PHE A 233 -7.92 10.55 9.49
CA PHE A 233 -6.98 9.71 10.21
C PHE A 233 -5.72 9.58 9.35
N ASP A 234 -4.56 9.83 9.97
CA ASP A 234 -3.26 9.80 9.30
C ASP A 234 -2.81 8.36 9.01
N SER A 235 -3.28 7.40 9.82
CA SER A 235 -3.06 5.97 9.61
C SER A 235 -4.28 5.12 10.00
N VAL A 236 -4.43 3.95 9.37
CA VAL A 236 -5.43 2.94 9.75
C VAL A 236 -5.19 2.44 11.17
N GLY A 237 -3.93 2.35 11.60
CA GLY A 237 -3.58 1.92 12.95
C GLY A 237 -4.19 2.82 14.01
N ASP A 238 -4.11 4.14 13.81
CA ASP A 238 -4.67 5.12 14.75
C ASP A 238 -6.18 5.08 14.76
N PHE A 239 -6.80 4.97 13.59
CA PHE A 239 -8.25 4.78 13.48
C PHE A 239 -8.74 3.55 14.26
N LEU A 240 -8.07 2.40 14.10
CA LEU A 240 -8.46 1.16 14.78
C LEU A 240 -8.22 1.18 16.30
N LYS A 241 -7.20 1.93 16.76
CA LYS A 241 -6.90 2.12 18.19
C LYS A 241 -7.88 3.08 18.86
N GLU A 242 -8.23 4.17 18.19
CA GLU A 242 -9.11 5.21 18.74
C GLU A 242 -10.59 4.83 18.67
N CYS A 243 -10.98 4.01 17.68
CA CYS A 243 -12.34 3.50 17.56
C CYS A 243 -12.67 2.51 18.68
N LYS A 244 -13.80 2.71 19.36
CA LYS A 244 -14.32 1.80 20.40
C LYS A 244 -15.62 1.13 19.98
N TYR A 245 -15.72 -0.16 20.26
CA TYR A 245 -16.90 -0.99 20.15
C TYR A 245 -17.10 -1.70 21.50
N ASP A 246 -18.26 -1.59 22.14
CA ASP A 246 -18.58 -2.23 23.43
C ASP A 246 -17.45 -2.20 24.48
N LYS A 247 -16.89 -1.01 24.71
CA LYS A 247 -15.77 -0.71 25.64
C LYS A 247 -14.39 -1.27 25.25
N MET A 248 -14.28 -2.06 24.18
CA MET A 248 -13.00 -2.49 23.61
C MET A 248 -12.61 -1.66 22.39
N THR A 249 -11.30 -1.59 22.10
CA THR A 249 -10.81 -0.98 20.85
C THR A 249 -11.16 -1.86 19.65
N LEU A 250 -11.48 -1.24 18.52
CA LEU A 250 -11.80 -1.94 17.28
C LEU A 250 -10.62 -2.84 16.83
N GLN A 251 -9.38 -2.42 17.06
CA GLN A 251 -8.19 -3.24 16.81
C GLN A 251 -8.24 -4.61 17.54
N LYS A 252 -8.55 -4.60 18.84
CA LYS A 252 -8.65 -5.83 19.66
C LYS A 252 -9.81 -6.72 19.21
N TYR A 253 -10.96 -6.11 18.88
CA TYR A 253 -12.11 -6.84 18.34
C TYR A 253 -11.77 -7.55 17.02
N LEU A 254 -11.13 -6.84 16.10
CA LEU A 254 -10.73 -7.40 14.80
C LEU A 254 -9.68 -8.50 14.92
N PHE A 255 -8.76 -8.39 15.89
CA PHE A 255 -7.79 -9.44 16.18
C PHE A 255 -8.47 -10.72 16.70
N GLN A 256 -9.43 -10.60 17.62
CA GLN A 256 -10.20 -11.77 18.09
C GLN A 256 -11.03 -12.41 16.96
N LYS A 257 -11.57 -11.58 16.07
CA LYS A 257 -12.27 -12.07 14.87
C LYS A 257 -11.31 -12.76 13.91
N TYR A 258 -10.11 -12.22 13.70
CA TYR A 258 -9.08 -12.83 12.86
C TYR A 258 -8.75 -14.28 13.29
N GLU A 259 -8.53 -14.49 14.59
CA GLU A 259 -8.23 -15.82 15.15
C GLU A 259 -9.39 -16.81 14.92
N LYS A 260 -10.63 -16.36 15.09
CA LYS A 260 -11.84 -17.17 14.87
C LYS A 260 -12.14 -17.43 13.40
N PHE A 261 -11.84 -16.47 12.53
CA PHE A 261 -12.17 -16.52 11.11
C PHE A 261 -11.26 -17.44 10.31
N ASN A 262 -10.07 -17.72 10.83
CA ASN A 262 -9.08 -18.62 10.23
C ASN A 262 -9.63 -20.04 9.97
N THR A 263 -10.80 -20.40 10.52
CA THR A 263 -11.45 -21.70 10.33
C THR A 263 -12.59 -21.73 9.29
N LEU A 264 -13.07 -20.60 8.76
CA LEU A 264 -14.29 -20.56 7.92
C LEU A 264 -14.01 -20.01 6.51
N ILE A 265 -14.13 -20.89 5.51
CA ILE A 265 -13.78 -20.62 4.10
C ILE A 265 -14.95 -20.00 3.33
N ASN A 266 -14.65 -19.06 2.42
CA ASN A 266 -15.53 -18.51 1.37
C ASN A 266 -16.84 -17.84 1.83
N LYS A 267 -17.02 -17.62 3.12
CA LYS A 267 -18.09 -16.77 3.63
C LYS A 267 -17.57 -15.35 3.72
N ILE A 268 -18.26 -14.43 3.09
CA ILE A 268 -18.13 -13.01 3.44
C ILE A 268 -18.96 -12.85 4.69
N GLU A 269 -18.30 -12.74 5.84
CA GLU A 269 -19.00 -12.42 7.08
C GLU A 269 -19.27 -10.93 7.07
N CYS A 270 -20.54 -10.60 7.30
CA CYS A 270 -21.00 -9.24 7.28
C CYS A 270 -21.70 -8.91 8.59
N GLU A 271 -21.14 -7.96 9.32
CA GLU A 271 -21.67 -7.49 10.59
C GLU A 271 -21.94 -5.99 10.53
N LYS A 272 -23.05 -5.56 11.11
CA LYS A 272 -23.32 -4.14 11.33
C LYS A 272 -22.92 -3.81 12.76
N LEU A 273 -22.05 -2.82 12.92
CA LEU A 273 -21.52 -2.39 14.21
C LEU A 273 -21.79 -0.91 14.42
N GLU A 274 -22.10 -0.52 15.66
CA GLU A 274 -22.12 0.87 16.08
C GLU A 274 -20.83 1.17 16.85
N ILE A 275 -19.99 2.03 16.28
CA ILE A 275 -18.69 2.38 16.84
C ILE A 275 -18.65 3.83 17.30
N TYR A 276 -17.75 4.10 18.24
CA TYR A 276 -17.48 5.43 18.78
C TYR A 276 -16.09 5.89 18.35
N TYR A 277 -16.01 7.03 17.66
CA TYR A 277 -14.76 7.64 17.22
C TYR A 277 -14.77 9.14 17.53
N LYS A 278 -13.76 9.64 18.25
CA LYS A 278 -13.61 11.06 18.63
C LYS A 278 -14.92 11.75 19.09
N LYS A 279 -15.71 11.05 19.92
CA LYS A 279 -17.02 11.46 20.47
C LYS A 279 -18.22 11.43 19.50
N SER A 280 -18.03 11.00 18.25
CA SER A 280 -19.10 10.72 17.29
C SER A 280 -19.50 9.25 17.33
N ARG A 281 -20.80 8.97 17.18
CA ARG A 281 -21.34 7.63 16.94
C ARG A 281 -21.43 7.39 15.43
N MET A 282 -20.94 6.25 14.98
CA MET A 282 -20.96 5.86 13.57
C MET A 282 -21.53 4.46 13.41
N LYS A 283 -22.40 4.29 12.42
CA LYS A 283 -22.88 2.97 11.96
C LYS A 283 -21.95 2.50 10.86
N ILE A 284 -21.25 1.41 11.12
CA ILE A 284 -20.36 0.78 10.15
C ILE A 284 -20.86 -0.62 9.82
N LYS A 285 -20.47 -1.08 8.64
CA LYS A 285 -20.64 -2.45 8.19
C LYS A 285 -19.24 -3.05 8.03
N LEU A 286 -18.92 -4.01 8.89
CA LEU A 286 -17.69 -4.78 8.84
C LEU A 286 -17.89 -5.98 7.91
N LEU A 287 -16.99 -6.12 6.95
CA LEU A 287 -16.92 -7.23 6.02
C LEU A 287 -15.58 -7.94 6.24
N ILE A 288 -15.62 -9.23 6.52
CA ILE A 288 -14.44 -10.09 6.65
C ILE A 288 -14.48 -11.08 5.51
N TYR A 289 -13.41 -11.14 4.71
CA TYR A 289 -13.33 -12.02 3.56
C TYR A 289 -11.89 -12.50 3.32
N CYS A 290 -11.78 -13.66 2.68
CA CYS A 290 -10.50 -14.26 2.32
C CYS A 290 -10.40 -14.32 0.80
N ALA A 291 -9.39 -13.68 0.22
CA ALA A 291 -9.12 -13.75 -1.22
C ALA A 291 -7.77 -14.43 -1.48
N ASP A 292 -6.70 -13.83 -0.99
CA ASP A 292 -5.34 -14.39 -0.91
C ASP A 292 -4.82 -14.42 0.54
N THR A 293 -5.36 -13.52 1.35
CA THR A 293 -5.16 -13.36 2.78
C THR A 293 -6.49 -12.89 3.37
N ILE A 294 -6.67 -13.05 4.67
CA ILE A 294 -7.82 -12.48 5.37
C ILE A 294 -7.74 -10.95 5.31
N ARG A 295 -8.79 -10.34 4.75
CA ARG A 295 -8.95 -8.91 4.61
C ARG A 295 -10.18 -8.44 5.38
N PHE A 296 -10.05 -7.25 5.94
CA PHE A 296 -11.11 -6.55 6.62
C PHE A 296 -11.50 -5.34 5.80
N MET A 297 -12.80 -5.14 5.68
CA MET A 297 -13.36 -3.98 5.02
C MET A 297 -14.39 -3.33 5.93
N ILE A 298 -14.20 -2.05 6.21
CA ILE A 298 -15.13 -1.23 6.97
C ILE A 298 -15.82 -0.31 5.98
N VAL A 299 -17.14 -0.42 5.87
CA VAL A 299 -17.99 0.48 5.10
C VAL A 299 -18.76 1.36 6.07
N ILE A 300 -18.65 2.66 5.93
CA ILE A 300 -19.37 3.60 6.80
C ILE A 300 -20.77 3.81 6.21
N GLU A 301 -21.81 3.46 6.96
CA GLU A 301 -23.20 3.57 6.50
C GLU A 301 -23.83 4.90 6.89
N ALA A 302 -23.57 5.37 8.12
CA ALA A 302 -24.07 6.65 8.60
C ALA A 302 -23.15 7.19 9.70
N VAL A 303 -22.95 8.51 9.68
CA VAL A 303 -22.35 9.28 10.78
C VAL A 303 -23.47 10.07 11.44
N ASP A 304 -23.42 10.24 12.77
CA ASP A 304 -24.43 11.00 13.52
C ASP A 304 -24.62 12.41 12.94
N GLN A 305 -25.73 12.59 12.24
CA GLN A 305 -26.05 13.79 11.48
C GLN A 305 -26.30 14.99 12.40
N ALA A 306 -26.81 14.74 13.61
CA ALA A 306 -27.01 15.77 14.61
C ALA A 306 -25.67 16.37 15.09
N PHE A 307 -24.62 15.54 15.20
CA PHE A 307 -23.29 16.00 15.56
C PHE A 307 -22.65 16.83 14.43
N ILE A 308 -22.81 16.40 13.18
CA ILE A 308 -22.35 17.14 11.99
C ILE A 308 -23.00 18.51 11.93
N ASP A 309 -24.33 18.57 12.08
CA ASP A 309 -25.10 19.81 12.06
C ASP A 309 -24.68 20.75 13.20
N LEU A 310 -24.49 20.22 14.41
CA LEU A 310 -24.08 21.02 15.57
C LEU A 310 -22.68 21.62 15.36
N LYS A 311 -21.73 20.83 14.83
CA LYS A 311 -20.39 21.31 14.51
C LYS A 311 -20.39 22.35 13.39
N TYR A 312 -21.19 22.14 12.34
CA TYR A 312 -21.36 23.13 11.27
C TYR A 312 -21.94 24.45 11.80
N ARG A 313 -22.97 24.37 12.64
CA ARG A 313 -23.54 25.55 13.34
C ARG A 313 -22.50 26.24 14.20
N TYR A 314 -21.71 25.49 14.97
CA TYR A 314 -20.65 26.04 15.82
C TYR A 314 -19.57 26.77 14.99
N GLN A 315 -19.11 26.17 13.89
CA GLN A 315 -18.12 26.79 13.00
C GLN A 315 -18.66 28.07 12.34
N ASN A 316 -19.91 28.06 11.89
CA ASN A 316 -20.54 29.26 11.33
C ASN A 316 -20.72 30.34 12.40
N HIS A 317 -21.12 29.97 13.60
CA HIS A 317 -21.23 30.91 14.72
C HIS A 317 -19.86 31.51 15.09
N LEU A 318 -18.78 30.72 15.08
CA LEU A 318 -17.43 31.24 15.26
C LEU A 318 -17.04 32.21 14.15
N LYS A 319 -17.30 31.88 12.88
CA LYS A 319 -17.05 32.79 11.74
C LYS A 319 -17.82 34.11 11.90
N GLU A 320 -19.08 34.05 12.30
CA GLU A 320 -19.92 35.23 12.54
C GLU A 320 -19.40 36.08 13.70
N ILE A 321 -19.04 35.49 14.84
CA ILE A 321 -18.42 36.21 15.96
C ILE A 321 -17.14 36.89 15.49
N THR A 322 -16.27 36.14 14.81
CA THR A 322 -14.98 36.65 14.32
C THR A 322 -15.20 37.83 13.36
N GLN A 323 -16.19 37.74 12.47
CA GLN A 323 -16.54 38.81 11.55
C GLN A 323 -17.13 40.03 12.25
N LYS A 324 -18.01 39.84 13.25
CA LYS A 324 -18.57 40.93 14.08
C LYS A 324 -17.46 41.65 14.85
N TYR A 325 -16.56 40.90 15.48
CA TYR A 325 -15.41 41.44 16.21
C TYR A 325 -14.47 42.22 15.28
N ASN A 326 -14.14 41.65 14.11
CA ASN A 326 -13.33 42.33 13.10
C ASN A 326 -13.98 43.61 12.58
N ASN A 327 -15.31 43.64 12.42
CA ASN A 327 -16.04 44.83 12.02
C ASN A 327 -16.02 45.91 13.10
N GLN A 328 -16.18 45.54 14.38
CA GLN A 328 -16.06 46.46 15.51
C GLN A 328 -14.65 47.05 15.62
N LEU A 329 -13.62 46.20 15.50
CA LEU A 329 -12.23 46.65 15.46
C LEU A 329 -11.94 47.59 14.29
N LYS A 330 -12.48 47.32 13.10
CA LYS A 330 -12.37 48.23 11.96
C LYS A 330 -13.03 49.59 12.25
N LYS A 331 -14.18 49.60 12.91
CA LYS A 331 -14.87 50.84 13.31
C LYS A 331 -14.06 51.60 14.36
N LEU A 332 -13.55 50.93 15.39
CA LEU A 332 -12.68 51.51 16.41
C LEU A 332 -11.41 52.07 15.79
N ALA A 333 -10.73 51.33 14.91
CA ALA A 333 -9.55 51.78 14.20
C ALA A 333 -9.83 53.03 13.35
N LYS A 334 -10.99 53.10 12.67
CA LYS A 334 -11.41 54.29 11.91
C LYS A 334 -11.68 55.49 12.83
N LEU A 335 -12.35 55.28 13.97
CA LEU A 335 -12.63 56.33 14.95
C LEU A 335 -11.36 56.85 15.60
N LEU A 336 -10.46 55.95 16.00
CA LEU A 336 -9.11 56.28 16.46
C LEU A 336 -8.41 57.09 15.39
N HIS A 337 -8.24 56.57 14.17
CA HIS A 337 -7.59 57.30 13.09
C HIS A 337 -8.17 58.71 12.86
N LYS A 338 -9.50 58.88 12.92
CA LYS A 338 -10.16 60.19 12.78
C LYS A 338 -9.86 61.16 13.93
N LYS A 339 -9.89 60.68 15.19
CA LYS A 339 -9.58 61.51 16.38
C LYS A 339 -8.10 61.87 16.42
N LEU A 340 -7.27 60.92 16.04
CA LEU A 340 -5.83 60.97 16.19
C LEU A 340 -5.23 61.80 15.02
N LYS A 341 -5.86 61.83 13.82
CA LYS A 341 -5.57 62.80 12.73
C LYS A 341 -5.85 64.26 13.12
N LYS A 342 -6.76 64.51 14.08
CA LYS A 342 -7.01 65.87 14.61
C LYS A 342 -5.94 66.32 15.60
N CYS A 343 -5.29 65.39 16.29
CA CYS A 343 -4.16 65.67 17.17
C CYS A 343 -2.86 65.60 16.36
N LYS A 344 -2.36 66.75 15.87
CA LYS A 344 -1.04 66.78 15.22
C LYS A 344 0.04 66.33 16.21
N MET A 345 0.99 65.56 15.68
CA MET A 345 2.29 65.13 16.23
C MET A 345 2.38 63.76 16.95
N GLN A 346 3.33 62.97 16.45
CA GLN A 346 4.02 61.80 17.03
C GLN A 346 3.21 60.56 17.45
N MET A 347 2.20 60.66 18.32
CA MET A 347 1.41 59.49 18.75
C MET A 347 0.66 58.79 17.60
N MET A 348 0.34 59.54 16.54
CA MET A 348 -0.28 58.99 15.33
C MET A 348 0.54 57.89 14.67
N SER A 349 1.87 58.03 14.67
CA SER A 349 2.74 57.04 14.01
C SER A 349 2.83 55.75 14.82
N GLU A 350 3.03 55.85 16.14
CA GLU A 350 3.09 54.69 17.06
C GLU A 350 1.77 53.91 17.08
N VAL A 351 0.64 54.61 17.15
CA VAL A 351 -0.66 53.95 17.16
C VAL A 351 -0.99 53.35 15.80
N SER A 352 -0.62 54.00 14.70
CA SER A 352 -0.84 53.44 13.36
C SER A 352 0.03 52.21 13.10
N ILE A 353 1.28 52.21 13.58
CA ILE A 353 2.17 51.04 13.56
C ILE A 353 1.58 49.91 14.43
N SER A 354 1.13 50.22 15.65
CA SER A 354 0.50 49.25 16.56
C SER A 354 -0.79 48.65 15.99
N VAL A 355 -1.61 49.44 15.28
CA VAL A 355 -2.82 48.95 14.58
C VAL A 355 -2.46 48.05 13.40
N LEU A 356 -1.36 48.35 12.70
CA LEU A 356 -0.90 47.55 11.57
C LEU A 356 -0.32 46.22 12.07
N GLU A 357 0.45 46.24 13.14
CA GLU A 357 0.95 45.07 13.88
C GLU A 357 -0.21 44.18 14.37
N PHE A 358 -1.21 44.77 15.02
CA PHE A 358 -2.39 44.05 15.48
C PHE A 358 -3.16 43.36 14.34
N ARG A 359 -3.33 44.03 13.19
CA ARG A 359 -3.96 43.42 12.00
C ARG A 359 -3.16 42.25 11.46
N ILE A 360 -1.84 42.33 11.50
CA ILE A 360 -0.95 41.25 11.06
C ILE A 360 -1.06 40.06 12.02
N LEU A 361 -1.02 40.30 13.33
CA LEU A 361 -1.18 39.27 14.35
C LEU A 361 -2.50 38.49 14.21
N GLN A 362 -3.59 39.18 13.86
CA GLN A 362 -4.87 38.52 13.57
C GLN A 362 -4.85 37.63 12.31
N SER A 363 -3.95 37.89 11.36
CA SER A 363 -3.85 37.13 10.11
C SER A 363 -2.88 35.95 10.15
N LEU A 364 -2.08 35.81 11.22
CA LEU A 364 -1.14 34.70 11.40
C LEU A 364 -1.82 33.31 11.43
N GLN A 365 -3.11 33.23 11.75
CA GLN A 365 -3.83 31.95 11.84
C GLN A 365 -4.32 31.40 10.49
N LEU A 366 -4.22 32.17 9.39
CA LEU A 366 -4.93 31.86 8.15
C LEU A 366 -4.12 32.21 6.89
N THR A 367 -2.99 31.56 6.60
CA THR A 367 -2.39 31.78 5.27
C THR A 367 -1.76 30.57 4.60
N LYS A 368 -1.91 30.56 3.26
CA LYS A 368 -1.17 29.73 2.31
C LYS A 368 0.17 30.40 2.01
N LEU A 369 1.16 29.61 1.59
CA LEU A 369 2.43 30.12 1.07
C LEU A 369 2.18 31.05 -0.13
N THR A 370 2.76 32.26 -0.10
CA THR A 370 2.62 33.26 -1.17
C THR A 370 3.96 33.64 -1.75
N ARG A 371 3.98 33.89 -3.07
CA ARG A 371 5.13 34.43 -3.79
C ARG A 371 5.19 35.95 -3.59
N ILE A 372 6.27 36.46 -3.00
CA ILE A 372 6.45 37.86 -2.64
C ILE A 372 7.72 38.40 -3.30
N ASN A 373 7.60 39.48 -4.08
CA ASN A 373 8.75 40.23 -4.57
C ASN A 373 9.21 41.23 -3.49
N MET A 374 10.46 41.08 -3.03
CA MET A 374 11.05 41.87 -1.95
C MET A 374 11.26 43.33 -2.33
N SER A 375 11.60 43.65 -3.58
CA SER A 375 11.80 45.04 -4.02
C SER A 375 10.49 45.83 -3.97
N GLN A 376 9.39 45.24 -4.47
CA GLN A 376 8.05 45.83 -4.40
C GLN A 376 7.54 45.96 -2.97
N LEU A 377 7.84 44.97 -2.11
CA LEU A 377 7.49 44.99 -0.71
C LEU A 377 8.23 46.14 0.00
N PHE A 378 9.55 46.21 -0.15
CA PHE A 378 10.38 47.27 0.41
C PHE A 378 10.01 48.66 -0.09
N GLN A 379 9.65 48.81 -1.36
CA GLN A 379 9.14 50.08 -1.88
C GLN A 379 7.82 50.50 -1.19
N LYS A 380 6.91 49.54 -0.93
CA LYS A 380 5.69 49.80 -0.15
C LYS A 380 6.00 50.17 1.30
N PHE A 381 6.93 49.47 1.94
CA PHE A 381 7.37 49.80 3.30
C PHE A 381 8.05 51.18 3.35
N TYR A 382 8.89 51.52 2.38
CA TYR A 382 9.49 52.84 2.25
C TYR A 382 8.41 53.93 2.15
N GLN A 383 7.43 53.78 1.26
CA GLN A 383 6.31 54.74 1.15
C GLN A 383 5.52 54.87 2.45
N ILE A 384 5.28 53.76 3.15
CA ILE A 384 4.53 53.77 4.41
C ILE A 384 5.33 54.48 5.51
N PHE A 385 6.60 54.12 5.71
CA PHE A 385 7.38 54.57 6.85
C PHE A 385 8.14 55.87 6.64
N HIS A 386 8.70 56.08 5.45
CA HIS A 386 9.38 57.33 5.09
C HIS A 386 8.34 58.45 4.86
N SER A 387 7.35 58.23 3.99
CA SER A 387 6.41 59.31 3.60
C SER A 387 5.36 59.61 4.67
N ASN A 388 4.80 58.59 5.35
CA ASN A 388 3.73 58.83 6.32
C ASN A 388 4.23 59.02 7.76
N TYR A 389 5.36 58.42 8.12
CA TYR A 389 5.84 58.37 9.51
C TYR A 389 7.20 59.04 9.73
N LYS A 390 7.84 59.58 8.69
CA LYS A 390 9.13 60.29 8.73
C LYS A 390 10.27 59.48 9.37
N TYR A 391 10.24 58.15 9.28
CA TYR A 391 11.37 57.32 9.67
C TYR A 391 12.44 57.38 8.58
N LYS A 392 13.70 57.52 8.98
CA LYS A 392 14.86 57.39 8.09
C LYS A 392 15.19 55.92 7.87
N ILE A 393 14.38 55.25 7.05
CA ILE A 393 14.60 53.84 6.69
C ILE A 393 14.94 53.76 5.21
N TYR A 394 16.04 53.11 4.91
CA TYR A 394 16.50 52.87 3.55
C TYR A 394 16.36 51.37 3.24
N PHE A 395 15.71 51.07 2.12
CA PHE A 395 15.65 49.72 1.61
C PHE A 395 16.43 49.65 0.31
N ILE A 396 17.54 48.91 0.31
CA ILE A 396 18.43 48.75 -0.84
C ILE A 396 18.33 47.30 -1.30
N SER A 397 17.80 47.09 -2.51
CA SER A 397 17.76 45.79 -3.16
C SER A 397 18.57 45.87 -4.44
N LYS A 398 19.72 45.19 -4.50
CA LYS A 398 20.57 45.21 -5.72
C LYS A 398 19.97 44.37 -6.86
N GLN A 399 19.04 43.47 -6.56
CA GLN A 399 18.30 42.65 -7.53
C GLN A 399 16.84 42.43 -7.08
N ASP A 400 15.97 42.00 -8.00
CA ASP A 400 14.58 41.64 -7.73
C ASP A 400 14.48 40.23 -7.15
N TYR A 401 14.55 40.11 -5.82
CA TYR A 401 14.41 38.82 -5.14
C TYR A 401 12.95 38.45 -4.91
N VAL A 402 12.62 37.20 -5.20
CA VAL A 402 11.29 36.64 -4.97
C VAL A 402 11.36 35.52 -3.95
N ILE A 403 10.63 35.68 -2.84
CA ILE A 403 10.57 34.71 -1.75
C ILE A 403 9.20 34.07 -1.67
N HIS A 404 9.16 32.79 -1.30
CA HIS A 404 7.93 32.06 -1.01
C HIS A 404 7.78 31.97 0.50
N THR A 405 6.87 32.76 1.06
CA THR A 405 6.66 32.78 2.51
C THR A 405 5.22 33.13 2.88
N TYR A 406 4.91 33.01 4.17
CA TYR A 406 3.69 33.51 4.76
C TYR A 406 3.82 35.02 4.96
N LYS A 407 3.00 35.76 4.21
CA LYS A 407 3.04 37.22 4.12
C LYS A 407 2.87 37.94 5.48
N PRO A 408 1.98 37.50 6.39
CA PRO A 408 1.85 38.11 7.71
C PRO A 408 3.12 38.04 8.57
N GLU A 409 3.78 36.89 8.58
CA GLU A 409 4.97 36.57 9.37
C GLU A 409 6.14 37.47 8.93
N LEU A 410 6.30 37.62 7.61
CA LEU A 410 7.28 38.54 7.02
C LEU A 410 6.98 40.01 7.38
N TYR A 411 5.71 40.41 7.35
CA TYR A 411 5.32 41.76 7.72
C TYR A 411 5.57 42.04 9.19
N TYR A 412 5.23 41.10 10.08
CA TYR A 412 5.47 41.22 11.51
C TYR A 412 6.96 41.36 11.80
N PHE A 413 7.79 40.52 11.17
CA PHE A 413 9.24 40.55 11.31
C PHE A 413 9.83 41.93 10.98
N ILE A 414 9.49 42.50 9.81
CA ILE A 414 10.02 43.80 9.37
C ILE A 414 9.55 44.94 10.29
N ILE A 415 8.28 44.91 10.72
CA ILE A 415 7.71 45.97 11.56
C ILE A 415 8.32 45.95 12.96
N SER A 416 8.55 44.76 13.52
CA SER A 416 9.15 44.61 14.86
C SER A 416 10.57 45.19 14.90
N ILE A 417 11.34 44.97 13.84
CA ILE A 417 12.68 45.54 13.66
C ILE A 417 12.63 47.08 13.60
N ILE A 418 11.72 47.63 12.80
CA ILE A 418 11.53 49.09 12.67
C ILE A 418 11.02 49.71 13.97
N ARG A 419 10.25 48.97 14.77
CA ARG A 419 9.75 49.45 16.06
C ARG A 419 10.87 49.53 17.11
N GLN A 420 11.83 48.61 17.05
CA GLN A 420 12.94 48.55 18.00
C GLN A 420 14.01 49.60 17.74
N SER A 421 14.18 50.06 16.50
CA SER A 421 15.03 51.20 16.21
C SER A 421 14.41 52.46 16.82
N ASN A 422 15.05 53.03 17.83
CA ASN A 422 14.71 54.36 18.29
C ASN A 422 14.85 55.32 17.10
N ARG A 423 13.79 56.09 16.79
CA ARG A 423 13.57 56.97 15.60
C ARG A 423 14.77 57.78 15.08
N THR A 424 15.85 57.88 15.84
CA THR A 424 17.09 58.59 15.57
C THR A 424 18.10 57.79 14.75
N SER A 425 18.03 56.45 14.74
CA SER A 425 18.97 55.64 13.94
C SER A 425 18.49 55.48 12.50
N GLU A 426 19.41 55.67 11.56
CA GLU A 426 19.17 55.35 10.14
C GLU A 426 19.22 53.83 10.00
N ILE A 427 18.08 53.21 9.70
CA ILE A 427 18.04 51.76 9.45
C ILE A 427 18.21 51.53 7.97
N SER A 428 19.14 50.66 7.59
CA SER A 428 19.21 50.14 6.23
C SER A 428 18.91 48.64 6.21
N PHE A 429 17.97 48.25 5.35
CA PHE A 429 17.73 46.87 4.96
C PHE A 429 18.41 46.68 3.60
N ILE A 430 19.50 45.93 3.57
CA ILE A 430 20.28 45.71 2.35
C ILE A 430 20.18 44.24 1.97
N ILE A 431 19.58 43.96 0.81
CA ILE A 431 19.62 42.62 0.21
C ILE A 431 20.74 42.57 -0.82
N ASP A 432 21.73 41.73 -0.56
CA ASP A 432 22.85 41.49 -1.46
C ASP A 432 23.04 39.99 -1.72
N GLN A 433 23.59 39.63 -2.87
CA GLN A 433 24.01 38.26 -3.16
C GLN A 433 25.49 38.15 -2.79
N ASN A 434 25.80 37.37 -1.76
CA ASN A 434 27.20 37.14 -1.40
C ASN A 434 27.84 36.27 -2.49
N GLN A 435 28.85 36.79 -3.19
CA GLN A 435 29.47 36.11 -4.35
C GLN A 435 30.03 34.71 -4.01
N GLU A 436 30.37 34.47 -2.74
CA GLU A 436 30.89 33.18 -2.25
C GLU A 436 29.80 32.18 -1.84
N ALA A 437 28.60 32.63 -1.46
CA ALA A 437 27.58 31.75 -0.85
C ALA A 437 26.40 31.42 -1.79
N GLN A 438 26.36 31.98 -3.01
CA GLN A 438 25.24 31.87 -3.97
C GLN A 438 23.86 32.10 -3.35
N ALA A 439 23.80 32.87 -2.26
CA ALA A 439 22.60 32.99 -1.47
C ALA A 439 22.33 34.44 -1.05
N PRO A 440 21.07 34.88 -1.08
CA PRO A 440 20.70 36.26 -0.78
C PRO A 440 20.85 36.53 0.72
N GLN A 441 21.61 37.55 1.10
CA GLN A 441 21.78 37.97 2.49
C GLN A 441 20.97 39.23 2.75
N LEU A 442 20.16 39.23 3.81
CA LEU A 442 19.56 40.45 4.33
C LEU A 442 20.47 40.98 5.44
N SER A 443 21.19 42.05 5.16
CA SER A 443 21.95 42.78 6.18
C SER A 443 21.11 43.94 6.74
N LEU A 444 21.17 44.06 8.06
CA LEU A 444 20.50 45.09 8.84
C LEU A 444 21.57 46.00 9.43
N GLN A 445 21.48 47.30 9.18
CA GLN A 445 22.34 48.30 9.82
C GLN A 445 21.48 49.27 10.63
N GLY A 446 22.05 49.83 11.71
CA GLY A 446 21.41 50.88 12.51
C GLY A 446 20.57 50.42 13.70
N ILE A 447 20.74 49.16 14.15
CA ILE A 447 20.02 48.59 15.31
C ILE A 447 21.03 47.93 16.25
N GLU A 448 20.93 48.22 17.55
CA GLU A 448 21.84 47.68 18.58
C GLU A 448 21.45 46.28 19.07
N LYS A 449 20.16 45.92 19.03
CA LYS A 449 19.66 44.60 19.43
C LYS A 449 18.39 44.25 18.66
N LEU A 450 18.26 43.00 18.21
CA LEU A 450 17.02 42.48 17.63
C LEU A 450 15.89 42.35 18.67
N PRO A 451 14.61 42.38 18.24
CA PRO A 451 13.49 42.09 19.12
C PRO A 451 13.58 40.71 19.76
N VAL A 452 13.19 40.63 21.03
CA VAL A 452 13.27 39.40 21.84
C VAL A 452 11.87 38.88 22.21
N ASP A 453 10.82 39.50 21.67
CA ASP A 453 9.46 39.06 21.95
C ASP A 453 9.19 37.68 21.33
N HIS A 454 8.39 36.87 22.04
CA HIS A 454 8.08 35.50 21.64
C HIS A 454 7.46 35.41 20.23
N GLN A 455 6.70 36.43 19.83
CA GLN A 455 6.06 36.48 18.51
C GLN A 455 7.08 36.73 17.41
N PHE A 456 8.04 37.62 17.64
CA PHE A 456 9.17 37.84 16.73
C PHE A 456 10.02 36.58 16.57
N LEU A 457 10.40 35.92 17.66
CA LEU A 457 11.16 34.66 17.62
C LEU A 457 10.41 33.55 16.87
N TYR A 458 9.09 33.45 17.07
CA TYR A 458 8.24 32.52 16.33
C TYR A 458 8.20 32.84 14.83
N CYS A 459 8.01 34.10 14.45
CA CYS A 459 8.00 34.52 13.04
C CYS A 459 9.37 34.31 12.40
N GLN A 460 10.44 34.66 13.10
CA GLN A 460 11.82 34.42 12.68
C GLN A 460 12.05 32.92 12.41
N ARG A 461 11.68 32.06 13.36
CA ARG A 461 11.80 30.60 13.22
C ARG A 461 11.02 30.06 12.01
N ILE A 462 9.78 30.48 11.82
CA ILE A 462 8.96 30.03 10.68
C ILE A 462 9.53 30.51 9.35
N LEU A 463 9.98 31.77 9.29
CA LEU A 463 10.62 32.32 8.10
C LEU A 463 11.88 31.51 7.76
N PHE A 464 12.69 31.11 8.73
CA PHE A 464 13.87 30.28 8.50
C PHE A 464 13.54 28.83 8.12
N GLU A 465 12.75 28.12 8.93
CA GLU A 465 12.45 26.70 8.72
C GLU A 465 11.71 26.44 7.40
N LYS A 466 10.84 27.35 6.96
CA LYS A 466 10.05 27.18 5.73
C LYS A 466 10.76 27.64 4.46
N HIS A 467 11.68 28.61 4.56
CA HIS A 467 12.51 28.98 3.40
C HIS A 467 13.51 27.88 3.06
N ILE A 468 13.99 27.14 4.06
CA ILE A 468 14.83 25.92 3.92
C ILE A 468 14.06 24.80 3.20
N GLN A 469 12.74 24.64 3.46
CA GLN A 469 11.94 23.58 2.83
C GLN A 469 11.59 23.83 1.36
N VAL A 470 11.51 25.10 0.91
CA VAL A 470 11.04 25.43 -0.44
C VAL A 470 12.17 25.57 -1.45
N LEU A 471 13.40 25.86 -1.01
CA LEU A 471 14.55 26.11 -1.88
C LEU A 471 15.78 25.36 -1.35
N ASN A 472 16.04 24.16 -1.87
CA ASN A 472 17.33 23.45 -1.75
C ASN A 472 18.51 24.21 -2.40
N SER A 473 18.47 25.55 -2.51
CA SER A 473 19.51 26.32 -3.21
C SER A 473 19.85 27.69 -2.64
N HIS A 474 19.09 28.31 -1.73
CA HIS A 474 19.38 29.69 -1.30
C HIS A 474 19.19 29.90 0.22
N PHE A 475 20.33 30.04 0.93
CA PHE A 475 20.43 30.44 2.34
C PHE A 475 20.33 31.95 2.57
N TRP A 476 19.34 32.41 3.34
CA TRP A 476 19.36 33.77 3.86
C TRP A 476 20.22 33.85 5.13
N ILE A 477 21.45 34.37 5.00
CA ILE A 477 22.30 34.68 6.15
C ILE A 477 22.00 36.12 6.56
N PHE A 478 21.43 36.31 7.76
CA PHE A 478 21.29 37.62 8.38
C PHE A 478 22.58 37.89 9.14
N LYS A 479 23.47 38.69 8.56
CA LYS A 479 24.74 39.07 9.21
C LYS A 479 24.50 40.35 10.01
N GLU A 480 24.56 40.26 11.34
CA GLU A 480 24.67 41.44 12.19
C GLU A 480 25.99 42.14 11.88
N VAL A 481 25.94 43.42 11.50
CA VAL A 481 27.14 44.26 11.53
C VAL A 481 27.19 44.91 12.91
N HIS A 482 27.67 44.16 13.90
CA HIS A 482 28.08 44.77 15.16
C HIS A 482 29.49 45.34 15.02
N SER A 483 29.60 46.65 15.20
CA SER A 483 30.85 47.32 15.54
C SER A 483 31.47 46.59 16.74
N SER A 484 32.65 46.00 16.50
CA SER A 484 33.57 45.38 17.46
C SER A 484 32.96 44.31 18.38
N PHE A 485 32.93 43.05 17.94
CA PHE A 485 33.49 41.89 18.64
C PHE A 485 33.36 40.64 17.74
N ASN A 486 34.47 39.94 17.52
CA ASN A 486 34.54 38.70 16.73
C ASN A 486 33.75 37.58 17.42
N GLN A 487 32.59 37.19 16.88
CA GLN A 487 32.13 35.79 16.89
C GLN A 487 31.41 35.45 15.58
N LEU A 488 32.07 34.64 14.75
CA LEU A 488 31.46 33.94 13.62
C LEU A 488 30.46 32.92 14.16
N TYR A 489 29.17 33.11 13.90
CA TYR A 489 28.21 32.01 13.99
C TYR A 489 28.22 31.24 12.65
N THR A 490 29.14 30.28 12.54
CA THR A 490 29.01 29.14 11.62
C THR A 490 28.17 28.05 12.31
N PHE A 491 27.43 27.27 11.52
CA PHE A 491 26.41 26.32 11.99
C PHE A 491 26.91 25.16 12.87
N ASP A 492 28.21 25.09 13.18
CA ASP A 492 28.77 24.04 14.03
C ASP A 492 28.44 24.20 15.52
N ASN A 493 28.01 25.40 15.96
CA ASN A 493 27.75 25.67 17.39
C ASN A 493 26.27 25.65 17.80
N ILE A 494 25.31 25.46 16.88
CA ILE A 494 23.86 25.44 17.23
C ILE A 494 23.38 24.04 17.66
N SER A 495 24.13 22.99 17.36
CA SER A 495 23.77 21.61 17.73
C SER A 495 23.94 21.32 19.23
N ASN A 496 24.84 22.01 19.93
CA ASN A 496 25.11 21.73 21.34
C ASN A 496 24.23 22.53 22.33
N ASP A 497 23.86 23.76 22.00
CA ASP A 497 23.03 24.58 22.93
C ASP A 497 21.54 24.19 22.90
N GLN A 498 21.05 23.61 21.80
CA GLN A 498 19.68 23.08 21.74
C GLN A 498 19.51 21.77 22.50
N TYR A 499 20.57 20.98 22.68
CA TYR A 499 20.52 19.76 23.50
C TYR A 499 20.47 20.07 25.00
N ASN A 500 21.09 21.18 25.44
CA ASN A 500 21.10 21.57 26.86
C ASN A 500 19.80 22.25 27.32
N LEU A 501 19.08 22.94 26.43
CA LEU A 501 17.78 23.57 26.77
C LEU A 501 16.61 22.58 26.76
N LEU A 502 16.69 21.47 26.01
CA LEU A 502 15.66 20.42 26.02
C LEU A 502 15.75 19.48 27.24
N ASN A 503 16.92 19.36 27.87
CA ASN A 503 17.12 18.53 29.07
C ASN A 503 16.87 19.27 30.40
N GLN A 504 16.50 20.55 30.38
CA GLN A 504 16.18 21.31 31.61
C GLN A 504 14.68 21.58 31.82
N GLN A 505 13.81 21.07 30.94
CA GLN A 505 12.34 21.16 31.11
C GLN A 505 11.57 19.86 30.81
N PHE A 506 12.23 18.69 30.95
CA PHE A 506 11.56 17.39 31.07
C PHE A 506 12.08 16.61 32.26
#